data_AF-A0A839PFN8-F1
#
_entry.id   AF-A0A839PFN8-F1
#
_cell.length_a   1.000
_cell.length_b   1.000
_cell.length_c   1.000
_cell.angle_alpha   90.00
_cell.angle_beta   90.00
_cell.angle_gamma   90.00
#
_symmetry.space_group_name_H-M   'P 1'
#
loop_
_entity.id
_entity.type
_entity.pdbx_description
1 polymer ?
#
loop_
_entity_poly.entity_id
_entity_poly.type
_entity_poly.pdbx_seq_one_letter_code
_entity_poly.pdbx_strand_id
1 'polypeptide(L)'
;MKLNYFQDHPVLGFADWSLRGIGQVVFQDNPLSGLIILAALFFNSWIYGAICILGVVVSTATAMALRADRDMIRGGLYGFNGALVALALIAFTSENFRTGTVPSLHLTVYIVFAAAMTTMVFATIGTLLAPYKVASLTMPFVLVGWLFLFAVLKFGNIEAGPLAKPVSPDQYAEGVAYVLPTWYMGIGNAIGQIFFQDNWISGYLILVGIAIHSRIAAGMALIGAALAALVAAVFGGPEGAIRDGLFGYNAALTAMALGGIFLVLTWRSFAYALFGVVVTTWLWASVAIFLEPIGMPVLTSTFVIVTWLMLIGTHVFKALEPVAPAEATTPEGNRRRRHTAVADSRPYPEERIA
;
A
#
# COMPACT_ATOMS: atom_id res chain seq x y z
N MET A 1 13.29 -9.16 -19.72
CA MET A 1 12.06 -9.23 -20.54
C MET A 1 11.50 -7.81 -20.62
N LYS A 2 11.26 -7.24 -21.81
CA LYS A 2 10.67 -5.90 -21.93
C LYS A 2 9.19 -5.99 -21.52
N LEU A 3 8.87 -5.56 -20.30
CA LEU A 3 7.55 -5.71 -19.65
C LEU A 3 6.49 -4.70 -20.13
N ASN A 4 6.80 -3.84 -21.11
CA ASN A 4 5.86 -2.85 -21.66
C ASN A 4 5.19 -3.32 -22.96
N TYR A 5 5.24 -4.62 -23.28
CA TYR A 5 4.79 -5.15 -24.58
C TYR A 5 3.32 -4.85 -24.88
N PHE A 6 2.45 -4.88 -23.86
CA PHE A 6 1.02 -4.65 -24.02
C PHE A 6 0.56 -3.23 -23.66
N GLN A 7 1.44 -2.38 -23.14
CA GLN A 7 1.06 -1.07 -22.60
C GLN A 7 0.42 -0.16 -23.65
N ASP A 8 0.88 -0.25 -24.90
CA ASP A 8 0.33 0.49 -26.06
C ASP A 8 -0.66 -0.34 -26.90
N HIS A 9 -0.97 -1.57 -26.50
CA HIS A 9 -1.83 -2.46 -27.26
C HIS A 9 -3.30 -2.00 -27.16
N PRO A 10 -4.07 -1.90 -28.27
CA PRO A 10 -5.42 -1.31 -28.27
C PRO A 10 -6.43 -2.04 -27.39
N VAL A 11 -6.32 -3.37 -27.29
CA VAL A 11 -7.19 -4.22 -26.45
C VAL A 11 -6.52 -4.59 -25.13
N LEU A 12 -5.32 -5.18 -25.20
CA LEU A 12 -4.59 -5.68 -24.03
C LEU A 12 -3.99 -4.57 -23.14
N GLY A 13 -3.94 -3.32 -23.61
CA GLY A 13 -3.46 -2.19 -22.82
C GLY A 13 -4.28 -1.99 -21.56
N PHE A 14 -5.62 -2.08 -21.65
CA PHE A 14 -6.46 -1.91 -20.47
C PHE A 14 -6.19 -2.96 -19.38
N ALA A 15 -5.93 -4.21 -19.77
CA ALA A 15 -5.53 -5.27 -18.85
C ALA A 15 -4.14 -5.01 -18.24
N ASP A 16 -3.17 -4.57 -19.06
CA ASP A 16 -1.84 -4.17 -18.61
C ASP A 16 -1.89 -3.04 -17.56
N TRP A 17 -2.66 -1.99 -17.82
CA TRP A 17 -2.83 -0.84 -16.92
C TRP A 17 -3.52 -1.26 -15.61
N SER A 18 -4.50 -2.17 -15.70
CA SER A 18 -5.18 -2.72 -14.52
C SER A 18 -4.23 -3.57 -13.66
N LEU A 19 -3.40 -4.41 -14.28
CA LEU A 19 -2.40 -5.19 -13.56
C LEU A 19 -1.33 -4.30 -12.92
N ARG A 20 -0.86 -3.27 -13.62
CA ARG A 20 0.01 -2.23 -13.02
C ARG A 20 -0.69 -1.56 -11.85
N GLY A 21 -1.97 -1.23 -11.98
CA GLY A 21 -2.77 -0.67 -10.89
C GLY A 21 -2.80 -1.56 -9.65
N ILE A 22 -2.90 -2.89 -9.81
CA ILE A 22 -2.79 -3.82 -8.67
C ILE A 22 -1.38 -3.77 -8.06
N GLY A 23 -0.33 -3.75 -8.88
CA GLY A 23 1.06 -3.64 -8.40
C GLY A 23 1.36 -2.31 -7.70
N GLN A 24 0.74 -1.21 -8.13
CA GLN A 24 0.95 0.13 -7.58
C GLN A 24 0.50 0.27 -6.11
N VAL A 25 -0.37 -0.61 -5.61
CA VAL A 25 -0.71 -0.68 -4.17
C VAL A 25 0.56 -0.80 -3.31
N VAL A 26 1.58 -1.49 -3.82
CA VAL A 26 2.89 -1.68 -3.19
C VAL A 26 4.01 -1.03 -4.00
N PHE A 27 3.70 0.05 -4.73
CA PHE A 27 4.63 0.85 -5.56
C PHE A 27 5.28 0.10 -6.73
N GLN A 28 4.68 -0.99 -7.21
CA GLN A 28 5.22 -1.79 -8.31
C GLN A 28 4.54 -1.44 -9.63
N ASP A 29 5.13 -0.55 -10.42
CA ASP A 29 4.72 -0.30 -11.81
C ASP A 29 5.15 -1.45 -12.74
N ASN A 30 4.57 -2.64 -12.52
CA ASN A 30 4.93 -3.85 -13.21
C ASN A 30 3.72 -4.80 -13.34
N PRO A 31 3.27 -5.12 -14.57
CA PRO A 31 2.07 -5.94 -14.76
C PRO A 31 2.25 -7.39 -14.30
N LEU A 32 3.47 -7.95 -14.34
CA LEU A 32 3.74 -9.30 -13.84
C LEU A 32 3.69 -9.32 -12.30
N SER A 33 4.20 -8.29 -11.64
CA SER A 33 4.06 -8.12 -10.19
C SER A 33 2.58 -8.08 -9.80
N GLY A 34 1.79 -7.25 -10.50
CA GLY A 34 0.34 -7.17 -10.30
C GLY A 34 -0.39 -8.49 -10.54
N LEU A 35 0.01 -9.26 -11.56
CA LEU A 35 -0.58 -10.57 -11.84
C LEU A 35 -0.32 -11.58 -10.72
N ILE A 36 0.90 -11.59 -10.16
CA ILE A 36 1.26 -12.50 -9.07
C ILE A 36 0.57 -12.10 -7.76
N ILE A 37 0.45 -10.79 -7.49
CA ILE A 37 -0.35 -10.28 -6.38
C ILE A 37 -1.81 -10.71 -6.55
N LEU A 38 -2.40 -10.53 -7.74
CA LEU A 38 -3.76 -10.95 -8.02
C LEU A 38 -3.94 -12.47 -7.83
N ALA A 39 -2.98 -13.28 -8.27
CA ALA A 39 -2.99 -14.72 -8.03
C ALA A 39 -2.91 -15.06 -6.52
N ALA A 40 -2.14 -14.30 -5.73
CA ALA A 40 -2.07 -14.46 -4.28
C ALA A 40 -3.41 -14.12 -3.58
N LEU A 41 -4.15 -13.14 -4.10
CA LEU A 41 -5.51 -12.83 -3.65
C LEU A 41 -6.46 -13.98 -3.99
N PHE A 42 -6.44 -14.50 -5.23
CA PHE A 42 -7.23 -15.69 -5.60
C PHE A 42 -6.87 -16.94 -4.79
N PHE A 43 -5.60 -17.11 -4.43
CA PHE A 43 -5.15 -18.19 -3.54
C PHE A 43 -5.77 -18.08 -2.15
N ASN A 44 -5.97 -16.87 -1.62
CA ASN A 44 -6.67 -16.68 -0.35
C ASN A 44 -8.19 -16.83 -0.50
N SER A 45 -8.77 -16.10 -1.46
CA SER A 45 -10.20 -16.13 -1.77
C SER A 45 -10.46 -15.66 -3.20
N TRP A 46 -11.28 -16.41 -3.92
CA TRP A 46 -11.76 -16.01 -5.23
C TRP A 46 -12.58 -14.71 -5.20
N ILE A 47 -13.25 -14.41 -4.07
CA ILE A 47 -14.05 -13.19 -3.88
C ILE A 47 -13.12 -11.98 -3.82
N TYR A 48 -12.01 -12.06 -3.07
CA TYR A 48 -11.03 -10.98 -3.01
C TYR A 48 -10.34 -10.76 -4.37
N GLY A 49 -10.02 -11.84 -5.09
CA GLY A 49 -9.50 -11.74 -6.46
C GLY A 49 -10.48 -11.02 -7.39
N ALA A 50 -11.76 -11.41 -7.39
CA ALA A 50 -12.79 -10.81 -8.23
C ALA A 50 -13.08 -9.34 -7.87
N ILE A 51 -13.17 -9.00 -6.58
CA ILE A 51 -13.46 -7.62 -6.17
C ILE A 51 -12.27 -6.67 -6.38
N CYS A 52 -11.04 -7.18 -6.26
CA CYS A 52 -9.85 -6.43 -6.63
C CYS A 52 -9.89 -6.03 -8.11
N ILE A 53 -10.24 -6.96 -9.00
CA ILE A 53 -10.45 -6.71 -10.43
C ILE A 53 -11.56 -5.67 -10.63
N LEU A 54 -12.71 -5.82 -9.96
CA LEU A 54 -13.81 -4.86 -10.08
C LEU A 54 -13.34 -3.44 -9.72
N GLY A 55 -12.70 -3.28 -8.56
CA GLY A 55 -12.23 -1.99 -8.06
C GLY A 55 -11.20 -1.32 -8.98
N VAL A 56 -10.20 -2.08 -9.45
CA VAL A 56 -9.16 -1.54 -10.34
C VAL A 56 -9.72 -1.18 -11.71
N VAL A 57 -10.64 -2.00 -12.25
CA VAL A 57 -11.28 -1.76 -13.56
C VAL A 57 -12.16 -0.53 -13.50
N VAL A 58 -13.01 -0.41 -12.47
CA VAL A 58 -13.94 0.72 -12.32
C VAL A 58 -13.19 2.03 -12.17
N SER A 59 -12.18 2.09 -11.30
CA SER A 59 -11.38 3.31 -11.09
C SER A 59 -10.57 3.69 -12.35
N THR A 60 -9.94 2.72 -13.01
CA THR A 60 -9.22 2.97 -14.28
C THR A 60 -10.16 3.43 -15.39
N ALA A 61 -11.31 2.80 -15.55
CA ALA A 61 -12.32 3.21 -16.52
C ALA A 61 -12.90 4.60 -16.22
N THR A 62 -13.09 4.92 -14.93
CA THR A 62 -13.52 6.27 -14.50
C THR A 62 -12.48 7.31 -14.91
N ALA A 63 -11.19 7.05 -14.70
CA ALA A 63 -10.11 7.94 -15.13
C ALA A 63 -10.10 8.16 -16.66
N MET A 64 -10.34 7.10 -17.43
CA MET A 64 -10.46 7.18 -18.89
C MET A 64 -11.67 8.01 -19.33
N ALA A 65 -12.83 7.78 -18.71
CA ALA A 65 -14.06 8.51 -19.00
C ALA A 65 -13.90 10.02 -18.70
N LEU A 66 -13.19 10.36 -17.64
CA LEU A 66 -12.85 11.73 -17.25
C LEU A 66 -11.65 12.31 -18.03
N ARG A 67 -11.06 11.54 -18.95
CA ARG A 67 -9.89 11.94 -19.78
C ARG A 67 -8.70 12.41 -18.94
N ALA A 68 -8.42 11.71 -17.84
CA ALA A 68 -7.23 11.95 -17.04
C ALA A 68 -5.93 11.69 -17.83
N ASP A 69 -4.81 12.12 -17.27
CA ASP A 69 -3.48 11.97 -17.88
C ASP A 69 -3.21 10.52 -18.30
N ARG A 70 -2.84 10.34 -19.58
CA ARG A 70 -2.68 9.02 -20.18
C ARG A 70 -1.50 8.25 -19.63
N ASP A 71 -0.40 8.92 -19.28
CA ASP A 71 0.79 8.26 -18.76
C ASP A 71 0.53 7.78 -17.33
N MET A 72 -0.21 8.57 -16.54
CA MET A 72 -0.67 8.14 -15.22
C MET A 72 -1.63 6.94 -15.28
N ILE A 73 -2.56 6.91 -16.25
CA ILE A 73 -3.44 5.75 -16.48
C ILE A 73 -2.61 4.52 -16.87
N ARG A 74 -1.70 4.68 -17.84
CA ARG A 74 -0.84 3.61 -18.35
C ARG A 74 0.13 3.06 -17.30
N GLY A 75 0.53 3.88 -16.33
CA GLY A 75 1.31 3.49 -15.16
C GLY A 75 0.47 2.91 -14.01
N GLY A 76 -0.84 2.77 -14.18
CA GLY A 76 -1.74 2.18 -13.17
C GLY A 76 -2.06 3.07 -11.97
N LEU A 77 -1.67 4.35 -11.99
CA LEU A 77 -1.78 5.25 -10.82
C LEU A 77 -3.24 5.55 -10.41
N TYR A 78 -4.19 5.43 -11.34
CA TYR A 78 -5.61 5.59 -11.04
C TYR A 78 -6.30 4.30 -10.56
N GLY A 79 -5.65 3.14 -10.65
CA GLY A 79 -6.29 1.85 -10.35
C GLY A 79 -6.17 1.39 -8.89
N PHE A 80 -5.03 1.65 -8.25
CA PHE A 80 -4.68 0.99 -6.98
C PHE A 80 -5.58 1.39 -5.80
N ASN A 81 -6.00 2.66 -5.73
CA ASN A 81 -6.93 3.11 -4.69
C ASN A 81 -8.32 2.48 -4.87
N GLY A 82 -8.76 2.29 -6.11
CA GLY A 82 -10.02 1.60 -6.42
C GLY A 82 -9.99 0.13 -6.03
N ALA A 83 -8.86 -0.55 -6.24
CA ALA A 83 -8.66 -1.92 -5.78
C ALA A 83 -8.76 -2.02 -4.25
N LEU A 84 -8.06 -1.15 -3.51
CA LEU A 84 -8.04 -1.16 -2.04
C LEU A 84 -9.41 -0.86 -1.44
N VAL A 85 -10.16 0.12 -1.97
CA VAL A 85 -11.48 0.45 -1.41
C VAL A 85 -12.49 -0.66 -1.63
N ALA A 86 -12.42 -1.34 -2.77
CA ALA A 86 -13.25 -2.49 -3.07
C ALA A 86 -12.94 -3.68 -2.15
N LEU A 87 -11.66 -3.98 -1.93
CA LEU A 87 -11.20 -5.00 -0.99
C LEU A 87 -11.64 -4.69 0.44
N ALA A 88 -11.46 -3.44 0.91
CA ALA A 88 -11.83 -3.02 2.25
C ALA A 88 -13.34 -3.15 2.49
N LEU A 89 -14.17 -2.72 1.53
CA LEU A 89 -15.62 -2.83 1.66
C LEU A 89 -16.05 -4.30 1.78
N ILE A 90 -15.47 -5.23 1.01
CA ILE A 90 -15.72 -6.66 1.22
C ILE A 90 -15.21 -7.12 2.58
N ALA A 91 -13.97 -6.81 2.93
CA ALA A 91 -13.34 -7.30 4.15
C ALA A 91 -14.11 -6.93 5.43
N PHE A 92 -14.61 -5.70 5.51
CA PHE A 92 -15.32 -5.19 6.68
C PHE A 92 -16.84 -5.36 6.62
N THR A 93 -17.42 -5.77 5.50
CA THR A 93 -18.87 -6.10 5.43
C THR A 93 -19.14 -7.61 5.34
N SER A 94 -18.10 -8.43 5.32
CA SER A 94 -18.23 -9.89 5.32
C SER A 94 -18.39 -10.43 6.74
N GLU A 95 -18.89 -11.67 6.85
CA GLU A 95 -18.91 -12.39 8.13
C GLU A 95 -17.53 -12.96 8.49
N ASN A 96 -16.77 -13.36 7.48
CA ASN A 96 -15.43 -13.91 7.64
C ASN A 96 -14.42 -13.06 6.86
N PHE A 97 -13.49 -12.44 7.59
CA PHE A 97 -12.48 -11.55 7.01
C PHE A 97 -11.57 -12.29 6.03
N ARG A 98 -11.25 -13.55 6.29
CA ARG A 98 -10.29 -14.31 5.47
C ARG A 98 -10.89 -14.73 4.13
N THR A 99 -12.13 -15.19 4.12
CA THR A 99 -12.78 -15.68 2.88
C THR A 99 -13.56 -14.61 2.15
N GLY A 100 -14.06 -13.59 2.85
CA GLY A 100 -15.03 -12.64 2.32
C GLY A 100 -16.40 -13.28 2.06
N THR A 101 -17.38 -12.45 1.73
CA THR A 101 -18.74 -12.82 1.34
C THR A 101 -19.06 -12.21 -0.02
N VAL A 102 -19.78 -12.95 -0.87
CA VAL A 102 -20.19 -12.44 -2.18
C VAL A 102 -21.10 -11.23 -1.96
N PRO A 103 -20.78 -10.05 -2.52
CA PRO A 103 -21.57 -8.85 -2.25
C PRO A 103 -22.96 -8.98 -2.87
N SER A 104 -23.97 -8.44 -2.17
CA SER A 104 -25.28 -8.21 -2.75
C SER A 104 -25.21 -7.21 -3.90
N LEU A 105 -26.29 -7.08 -4.69
CA LEU A 105 -26.36 -6.08 -5.76
C LEU A 105 -26.15 -4.66 -5.23
N HIS A 106 -26.76 -4.33 -4.08
CA HIS A 106 -26.62 -3.01 -3.45
C HIS A 106 -25.17 -2.74 -3.02
N LEU A 107 -24.52 -3.71 -2.37
CA LEU A 107 -23.12 -3.57 -1.98
C LEU A 107 -22.19 -3.49 -3.20
N THR A 108 -22.48 -4.23 -4.26
CA THR A 108 -21.72 -4.16 -5.52
C THR A 108 -21.81 -2.77 -6.14
N VAL A 109 -23.01 -2.18 -6.23
CA VAL A 109 -23.20 -0.80 -6.69
C VAL A 109 -22.43 0.17 -5.80
N TYR A 110 -22.51 -0.03 -4.48
CA TYR A 110 -21.79 0.79 -3.50
C TYR A 110 -20.26 0.76 -3.71
N ILE A 111 -19.70 -0.42 -3.95
CA ILE A 111 -18.27 -0.63 -4.26
C ILE A 111 -17.88 0.07 -5.57
N VAL A 112 -18.73 -0.01 -6.61
CA VAL A 112 -18.49 0.67 -7.89
C VAL A 112 -18.40 2.19 -7.69
N PHE A 113 -19.32 2.78 -6.93
CA PHE A 113 -19.27 4.22 -6.62
C PHE A 113 -18.03 4.59 -5.81
N ALA A 114 -17.67 3.79 -4.80
CA ALA A 114 -16.46 4.01 -4.00
C ALA A 114 -15.20 3.98 -4.89
N ALA A 115 -15.05 2.93 -5.69
CA ALA A 115 -13.91 2.77 -6.59
C ALA A 115 -13.82 3.93 -7.59
N ALA A 116 -14.93 4.33 -8.20
CA ALA A 116 -14.97 5.50 -9.08
C ALA A 116 -14.52 6.77 -8.33
N MET A 117 -15.05 7.03 -7.14
CA MET A 117 -14.73 8.22 -6.31
C MET A 117 -13.24 8.35 -6.02
N THR A 118 -12.53 7.24 -5.80
CA THR A 118 -11.07 7.29 -5.55
C THR A 118 -10.28 7.96 -6.68
N THR A 119 -10.77 7.91 -7.92
CA THR A 119 -10.17 8.59 -9.08
C THR A 119 -10.15 10.11 -8.90
N MET A 120 -11.28 10.70 -8.52
CA MET A 120 -11.42 12.15 -8.31
C MET A 120 -10.63 12.61 -7.09
N VAL A 121 -10.67 11.83 -6.01
CA VAL A 121 -9.92 12.13 -4.79
C VAL A 121 -8.41 12.02 -5.04
N PHE A 122 -7.95 11.03 -5.82
CA PHE A 122 -6.55 10.90 -6.21
C PHE A 122 -6.05 12.11 -7.00
N ALA A 123 -6.82 12.57 -7.99
CA ALA A 123 -6.51 13.79 -8.73
C ALA A 123 -6.46 15.01 -7.80
N THR A 124 -7.46 15.17 -6.93
CA THR A 124 -7.58 16.32 -6.01
C THR A 124 -6.40 16.40 -5.04
N ILE A 125 -6.08 15.29 -4.35
CA ILE A 125 -4.93 15.23 -3.43
C ILE A 125 -3.63 15.43 -4.19
N GLY A 126 -3.50 14.86 -5.40
CA GLY A 126 -2.32 15.04 -6.24
C GLY A 126 -2.08 16.52 -6.57
N THR A 127 -3.13 17.25 -6.93
CA THR A 127 -3.05 18.71 -7.17
C THR A 127 -2.65 19.48 -5.91
N LEU A 128 -3.21 19.15 -4.75
CA LEU A 128 -2.88 19.81 -3.47
C LEU A 128 -1.43 19.57 -3.04
N LEU A 129 -0.88 18.39 -3.33
CA LEU A 129 0.48 18.00 -2.95
C LEU A 129 1.55 18.32 -3.99
N ALA A 130 1.16 18.69 -5.21
CA ALA A 130 2.08 19.00 -6.30
C ALA A 130 3.15 20.06 -5.92
N PRO A 131 2.83 21.17 -5.22
CA PRO A 131 3.85 22.15 -4.81
C PRO A 131 4.94 21.57 -3.89
N TYR A 132 4.62 20.53 -3.13
CA TYR A 132 5.52 19.86 -2.20
C TYR A 132 6.25 18.66 -2.81
N LYS A 133 5.95 18.32 -4.08
CA LYS A 133 6.54 17.19 -4.81
C LYS A 133 6.43 15.85 -4.06
N VAL A 134 5.29 15.59 -3.43
CA VAL A 134 4.98 14.31 -2.76
C VAL A 134 3.76 13.65 -3.40
N ALA A 135 3.73 12.32 -3.36
CA ALA A 135 2.63 11.54 -3.96
C ALA A 135 1.38 11.53 -3.08
N SER A 136 0.20 11.34 -3.70
CA SER A 136 -1.08 11.14 -2.97
C SER A 136 -1.11 9.86 -2.14
N LEU A 137 -0.22 8.90 -2.44
CA LEU A 137 -0.17 7.57 -1.83
C LEU A 137 -1.56 6.92 -1.83
N THR A 138 -1.92 6.22 -0.76
CA THR A 138 -3.22 5.57 -0.57
C THR A 138 -4.23 6.46 0.16
N MET A 139 -3.99 7.77 0.29
CA MET A 139 -4.96 8.67 0.95
C MET A 139 -6.34 8.68 0.28
N PRO A 140 -6.46 8.62 -1.07
CA PRO A 140 -7.77 8.53 -1.70
C PRO A 140 -8.55 7.30 -1.25
N PHE A 141 -7.89 6.15 -1.15
CA PHE A 141 -8.47 4.95 -0.58
C PHE A 141 -8.87 5.16 0.89
N VAL A 142 -8.02 5.76 1.73
CA VAL A 142 -8.32 5.96 3.16
C VAL A 142 -9.55 6.84 3.35
N LEU A 143 -9.62 8.00 2.68
CA LEU A 143 -10.74 8.94 2.83
C LEU A 143 -12.05 8.38 2.27
N VAL A 144 -12.01 7.77 1.08
CA VAL A 144 -13.21 7.15 0.49
C VAL A 144 -13.61 5.90 1.29
N GLY A 145 -12.65 5.11 1.74
CA GLY A 145 -12.86 3.94 2.58
C GLY A 145 -13.56 4.29 3.89
N TRP A 146 -13.06 5.30 4.62
CA TRP A 146 -13.76 5.81 5.81
C TRP A 146 -15.15 6.33 5.47
N LEU A 147 -15.30 7.19 4.45
CA LEU A 147 -16.62 7.70 4.08
C LEU A 147 -17.64 6.58 3.84
N PHE A 148 -17.26 5.55 3.07
CA PHE A 148 -18.17 4.48 2.69
C PHE A 148 -18.38 3.45 3.81
N LEU A 149 -17.34 3.11 4.58
CA LEU A 149 -17.49 2.22 5.74
C LEU A 149 -18.29 2.89 6.86
N PHE A 150 -18.20 4.20 7.03
CA PHE A 150 -18.97 4.90 8.07
C PHE A 150 -20.44 4.95 7.69
N ALA A 151 -20.71 5.22 6.41
CA ALA A 151 -22.06 5.37 5.90
C ALA A 151 -22.79 4.03 5.71
N VAL A 152 -22.09 2.92 5.44
CA VAL A 152 -22.73 1.60 5.26
C VAL A 152 -23.56 1.19 6.49
N LEU A 153 -23.13 1.58 7.69
CA LEU A 153 -23.85 1.33 8.95
C LEU A 153 -25.19 2.07 9.06
N LYS A 154 -25.51 2.99 8.14
CA LYS A 154 -26.75 3.75 8.10
C LYS A 154 -27.70 3.32 6.99
N PHE A 155 -27.31 2.37 6.13
CA PHE A 155 -28.11 1.92 5.00
C PHE A 155 -28.62 0.48 5.22
N GLY A 156 -29.86 0.32 5.66
CA GLY A 156 -30.44 -1.00 5.98
C GLY A 156 -30.59 -1.97 4.80
N ASN A 157 -30.49 -1.49 3.56
CA ASN A 157 -30.50 -2.34 2.35
C ASN A 157 -29.11 -2.90 1.99
N ILE A 158 -28.06 -2.46 2.68
CA ILE A 158 -26.73 -3.04 2.59
C ILE A 158 -26.51 -3.80 3.88
N GLU A 159 -26.46 -5.13 3.79
CA GLU A 159 -26.12 -5.98 4.93
C GLU A 159 -24.66 -5.74 5.30
N ALA A 160 -24.44 -4.88 6.29
CA ALA A 160 -23.14 -4.73 6.90
C ALA A 160 -22.91 -5.95 7.82
N GLY A 161 -21.96 -6.81 7.45
CA GLY A 161 -21.55 -7.95 8.27
C GLY A 161 -21.02 -7.54 9.66
N PRO A 162 -20.85 -8.52 10.56
CA PRO A 162 -20.46 -8.29 11.95
C PRO A 162 -19.09 -7.59 12.09
N LEU A 163 -18.22 -7.72 11.08
CA LEU A 163 -16.87 -7.14 11.01
C LEU A 163 -16.86 -5.64 10.70
N ALA A 164 -18.02 -5.03 10.46
CA ALA A 164 -18.14 -3.57 10.42
C ALA A 164 -17.99 -2.94 11.82
N LYS A 165 -17.76 -3.78 12.85
CA LYS A 165 -17.40 -3.43 14.22
C LYS A 165 -15.92 -3.79 14.46
N PRO A 166 -15.20 -3.01 15.28
CA PRO A 166 -13.75 -2.86 15.19
C PRO A 166 -12.99 -4.15 15.49
N VAL A 167 -11.80 -4.29 14.91
CA VAL A 167 -10.74 -5.19 15.39
C VAL A 167 -9.76 -4.33 16.18
N SER A 168 -10.00 -4.15 17.48
CA SER A 168 -9.04 -3.50 18.40
C SER A 168 -8.06 -4.57 18.91
N PRO A 169 -6.77 -4.24 19.15
CA PRO A 169 -5.86 -5.09 19.91
C PRO A 169 -6.47 -5.62 21.23
N ASP A 170 -7.41 -4.88 21.83
CA ASP A 170 -8.08 -5.25 23.07
C ASP A 170 -9.03 -6.46 22.95
N GLN A 171 -9.29 -6.93 21.72
CA GLN A 171 -10.02 -8.17 21.47
C GLN A 171 -9.14 -9.42 21.59
N TYR A 172 -7.82 -9.24 21.67
CA TYR A 172 -6.88 -10.34 21.82
C TYR A 172 -6.58 -10.61 23.30
N ALA A 173 -6.36 -11.88 23.64
CA ALA A 173 -5.98 -12.26 24.98
C ALA A 173 -4.61 -11.67 25.37
N GLU A 174 -4.54 -11.05 26.55
CA GLU A 174 -3.29 -10.58 27.13
C GLU A 174 -2.46 -11.72 27.73
N GLY A 175 -1.15 -11.49 27.92
CA GLY A 175 -0.25 -12.43 28.60
C GLY A 175 0.08 -13.70 27.80
N VAL A 176 -0.37 -13.81 26.54
CA VAL A 176 0.00 -14.90 25.64
C VAL A 176 1.47 -14.76 25.23
N ALA A 177 2.25 -15.83 25.41
CA ALA A 177 3.66 -15.84 25.06
C ALA A 177 3.89 -15.75 23.55
N TYR A 178 4.85 -14.94 23.13
CA TYR A 178 5.30 -14.89 21.74
C TYR A 178 6.03 -16.19 21.38
N VAL A 179 5.57 -16.86 20.34
CA VAL A 179 6.09 -18.14 19.84
C VAL A 179 6.57 -18.00 18.39
N LEU A 180 7.23 -19.02 17.85
CA LEU A 180 7.73 -18.96 16.47
C LEU A 180 6.64 -18.56 15.44
N PRO A 181 5.40 -19.10 15.50
CA PRO A 181 4.28 -18.64 14.68
C PRO A 181 3.96 -17.15 14.74
N THR A 182 4.10 -16.51 15.91
CA THR A 182 3.88 -15.06 16.07
C THR A 182 4.69 -14.26 15.06
N TRP A 183 5.93 -14.69 14.81
CA TRP A 183 6.87 -13.98 13.95
C TRP A 183 6.64 -14.25 12.47
N TYR A 184 6.72 -15.51 12.02
CA TYR A 184 6.61 -15.78 10.58
C TYR A 184 5.19 -15.57 10.06
N MET A 185 4.15 -15.93 10.84
CA MET A 185 2.77 -15.63 10.43
C MET A 185 2.52 -14.13 10.54
N GLY A 186 2.98 -13.45 11.59
CA GLY A 186 2.82 -12.01 11.75
C GLY A 186 3.47 -11.21 10.62
N ILE A 187 4.70 -11.55 10.23
CA ILE A 187 5.41 -10.90 9.12
C ILE A 187 4.71 -11.18 7.78
N GLY A 188 4.31 -12.43 7.52
CA GLY A 188 3.58 -12.79 6.31
C GLY A 188 2.22 -12.09 6.24
N ASN A 189 1.43 -12.19 7.31
CA ASN A 189 0.14 -11.53 7.43
C ASN A 189 0.27 -10.02 7.31
N ALA A 190 1.28 -9.37 7.87
CA ALA A 190 1.50 -7.93 7.70
C ALA A 190 1.60 -7.52 6.22
N ILE A 191 2.27 -8.32 5.40
CA ILE A 191 2.35 -8.05 3.96
C ILE A 191 1.00 -8.36 3.28
N GLY A 192 0.32 -9.43 3.69
CA GLY A 192 -1.03 -9.78 3.20
C GLY A 192 -2.08 -8.71 3.52
N GLN A 193 -2.03 -8.13 4.72
CA GLN A 193 -2.96 -7.12 5.22
C GLN A 193 -2.90 -5.81 4.44
N ILE A 194 -1.83 -5.54 3.67
CA ILE A 194 -1.81 -4.44 2.70
C ILE A 194 -2.99 -4.56 1.72
N PHE A 195 -3.40 -5.78 1.39
CA PHE A 195 -4.53 -6.10 0.53
C PHE A 195 -5.70 -6.75 1.30
N PHE A 196 -5.76 -6.63 2.63
CA PHE A 196 -6.78 -7.29 3.47
C PHE A 196 -6.78 -8.83 3.39
N GLN A 197 -5.61 -9.43 3.20
CA GLN A 197 -5.46 -10.89 3.12
C GLN A 197 -4.98 -11.44 4.47
N ASP A 198 -5.90 -12.02 5.24
CA ASP A 198 -5.60 -12.77 6.48
C ASP A 198 -5.08 -14.19 6.16
N ASN A 199 -3.94 -14.24 5.47
CA ASN A 199 -3.26 -15.47 5.09
C ASN A 199 -1.78 -15.21 4.83
N TRP A 200 -0.94 -15.67 5.75
CA TRP A 200 0.50 -15.40 5.73
C TRP A 200 1.19 -15.98 4.48
N ILE A 201 0.65 -17.06 3.91
CA ILE A 201 1.14 -17.63 2.65
C ILE A 201 0.86 -16.65 1.50
N SER A 202 -0.36 -16.11 1.40
CA SER A 202 -0.68 -15.06 0.42
C SER A 202 0.19 -13.83 0.59
N GLY A 203 0.49 -13.43 1.83
CA GLY A 203 1.43 -12.35 2.11
C GLY A 203 2.83 -12.62 1.55
N TYR A 204 3.36 -13.83 1.69
CA TYR A 204 4.64 -14.19 1.07
C TYR A 204 4.56 -14.31 -0.46
N LEU A 205 3.42 -14.72 -1.03
CA LEU A 205 3.21 -14.68 -2.49
C LEU A 205 3.18 -13.24 -3.02
N ILE A 206 2.54 -12.31 -2.29
CA ILE A 206 2.58 -10.87 -2.58
C ILE A 206 4.04 -10.37 -2.53
N LEU A 207 4.80 -10.77 -1.51
CA LEU A 207 6.21 -10.43 -1.40
C LEU A 207 7.04 -10.94 -2.59
N VAL A 208 6.76 -12.15 -3.10
CA VAL A 208 7.38 -12.67 -4.34
C VAL A 208 7.01 -11.78 -5.52
N GLY A 209 5.75 -11.35 -5.63
CA GLY A 209 5.30 -10.38 -6.62
C GLY A 209 6.09 -9.07 -6.56
N ILE A 210 6.35 -8.54 -5.37
CA ILE A 210 7.21 -7.36 -5.17
C ILE A 210 8.64 -7.65 -5.61
N ALA A 211 9.22 -8.77 -5.18
CA ALA A 211 10.62 -9.13 -5.41
C ALA A 211 10.96 -9.33 -6.90
N ILE A 212 9.99 -9.70 -7.72
CA ILE A 212 10.13 -9.83 -9.18
C ILE A 212 10.38 -8.47 -9.84
N HIS A 213 9.82 -7.40 -9.30
CA HIS A 213 10.05 -6.06 -9.83
C HIS A 213 11.20 -5.34 -9.12
N SER A 214 11.30 -5.46 -7.80
CA SER A 214 12.37 -4.88 -6.99
C SER A 214 12.67 -5.74 -5.76
N ARG A 215 13.93 -6.20 -5.68
CA ARG A 215 14.43 -6.99 -4.54
C ARG A 215 14.64 -6.10 -3.32
N ILE A 216 15.06 -4.86 -3.54
CA ILE A 216 15.20 -3.87 -2.47
C ILE A 216 13.84 -3.51 -1.88
N ALA A 217 12.80 -3.29 -2.70
CA ALA A 217 11.46 -3.00 -2.19
C ALA A 217 10.92 -4.18 -1.36
N ALA A 218 11.08 -5.43 -1.86
CA ALA A 218 10.71 -6.62 -1.09
C ALA A 218 11.48 -6.74 0.23
N GLY A 219 12.79 -6.46 0.22
CA GLY A 219 13.60 -6.41 1.43
C GLY A 219 13.12 -5.35 2.43
N MET A 220 12.77 -4.15 1.96
CA MET A 220 12.22 -3.09 2.80
C MET A 220 10.84 -3.45 3.36
N ALA A 221 9.97 -4.11 2.58
CA ALA A 221 8.68 -4.60 3.06
C ALA A 221 8.86 -5.58 4.23
N LEU A 222 9.77 -6.56 4.08
CA LEU A 222 10.12 -7.50 5.15
C LEU A 222 10.68 -6.81 6.38
N ILE A 223 11.61 -5.87 6.20
CA ILE A 223 12.21 -5.11 7.31
C ILE A 223 11.15 -4.30 8.05
N GLY A 224 10.25 -3.62 7.32
CA GLY A 224 9.16 -2.85 7.91
C GLY A 224 8.20 -3.72 8.71
N ALA A 225 7.74 -4.84 8.14
CA ALA A 225 6.86 -5.78 8.82
C ALA A 225 7.51 -6.41 10.06
N ALA A 226 8.77 -6.87 9.96
CA ALA A 226 9.49 -7.49 11.06
C ALA A 226 9.83 -6.50 12.18
N LEU A 227 10.28 -5.30 11.83
CA LEU A 227 10.59 -4.27 12.82
C LEU A 227 9.33 -3.81 13.56
N ALA A 228 8.20 -3.65 12.87
CA ALA A 228 6.94 -3.32 13.53
C ALA A 228 6.45 -4.42 14.48
N ALA A 229 6.55 -5.70 14.07
CA ALA A 229 6.25 -6.82 14.95
C ALA A 229 7.15 -6.83 16.20
N LEU A 230 8.45 -6.54 16.02
CA LEU A 230 9.41 -6.43 17.12
C LEU A 230 9.07 -5.26 18.04
N VAL A 231 8.77 -4.08 17.49
CA VAL A 231 8.36 -2.90 18.27
C VAL A 231 7.12 -3.24 19.08
N ALA A 232 6.08 -3.79 18.45
CA ALA A 232 4.87 -4.20 19.14
C ALA A 232 5.18 -5.19 20.29
N ALA A 233 5.99 -6.23 20.04
CA ALA A 233 6.36 -7.20 21.06
C ALA A 233 7.15 -6.58 22.22
N VAL A 234 8.12 -5.70 21.94
CA VAL A 234 8.94 -5.02 22.95
C VAL A 234 8.09 -4.15 23.88
N PHE A 235 7.04 -3.53 23.36
CA PHE A 235 6.11 -2.70 24.13
C PHE A 235 4.89 -3.48 24.66
N GLY A 236 4.90 -4.82 24.59
CA GLY A 236 3.86 -5.66 25.20
C GLY A 236 2.57 -5.77 24.38
N GLY A 237 2.61 -5.56 23.06
CA GLY A 237 1.47 -5.72 22.17
C GLY A 237 0.91 -7.15 22.19
N PRO A 238 -0.42 -7.34 22.06
CA PRO A 238 -1.02 -8.68 22.12
C PRO A 238 -0.48 -9.61 21.03
N GLU A 239 -0.15 -10.86 21.39
CA GLU A 239 0.41 -11.85 20.47
C GLU A 239 -0.43 -12.01 19.21
N GLY A 240 -1.75 -12.14 19.37
CA GLY A 240 -2.65 -12.37 18.24
C GLY A 240 -2.68 -11.19 17.27
N ALA A 241 -2.66 -9.94 17.76
CA ALA A 241 -2.60 -8.75 16.91
C ALA A 241 -1.28 -8.67 16.12
N ILE A 242 -0.17 -9.12 16.73
CA ILE A 242 1.13 -9.24 16.05
C ILE A 242 1.08 -10.35 15.00
N ARG A 243 0.55 -11.52 15.37
CA ARG A 243 0.43 -12.70 14.49
C ARG A 243 -0.52 -12.48 13.32
N ASP A 244 -1.54 -11.66 13.48
CA ASP A 244 -2.48 -11.26 12.42
C ASP A 244 -1.92 -10.09 11.57
N GLY A 245 -0.71 -9.61 11.90
CA GLY A 245 0.04 -8.65 11.10
C GLY A 245 -0.43 -7.20 11.22
N LEU A 246 -1.29 -6.88 12.20
CA LEU A 246 -1.98 -5.60 12.30
C LEU A 246 -1.03 -4.42 12.51
N PHE A 247 0.05 -4.62 13.26
CA PHE A 247 1.08 -3.59 13.46
C PHE A 247 1.97 -3.39 12.23
N GLY A 248 2.05 -4.37 11.32
CA GLY A 248 3.13 -4.45 10.32
C GLY A 248 2.81 -3.88 8.95
N TYR A 249 1.55 -3.87 8.50
CA TYR A 249 1.23 -3.54 7.10
C TYR A 249 1.49 -2.07 6.73
N ASN A 250 1.10 -1.13 7.60
CA ASN A 250 1.42 0.29 7.43
C ASN A 250 2.94 0.53 7.49
N ALA A 251 3.62 -0.16 8.41
CA ALA A 251 5.07 -0.08 8.55
C ALA A 251 5.81 -0.62 7.31
N ALA A 252 5.35 -1.72 6.71
CA ALA A 252 5.91 -2.27 5.47
C ALA A 252 5.80 -1.28 4.30
N LEU A 253 4.65 -0.62 4.13
CA LEU A 253 4.46 0.44 3.13
C LEU A 253 5.37 1.64 3.39
N THR A 254 5.50 2.06 4.66
CA THR A 254 6.38 3.17 5.07
C THR A 254 7.84 2.85 4.74
N ALA A 255 8.27 1.62 5.07
CA ALA A 255 9.62 1.15 4.79
C ALA A 255 9.92 1.14 3.29
N MET A 256 9.00 0.68 2.44
CA MET A 256 9.19 0.72 0.98
C MET A 256 9.25 2.15 0.45
N ALA A 257 8.32 3.01 0.89
CA ALA A 257 8.22 4.40 0.43
C ALA A 257 9.50 5.20 0.74
N LEU A 258 9.96 5.16 2.00
CA LEU A 258 11.15 5.89 2.45
C LEU A 258 12.46 5.15 2.16
N GLY A 259 12.42 3.83 2.02
CA GLY A 259 13.57 2.95 1.85
C GLY A 259 14.01 2.74 0.41
N GLY A 260 13.77 3.71 -0.48
CA GLY A 260 14.28 3.63 -1.86
C GLY A 260 13.36 4.18 -2.93
N ILE A 261 12.05 4.24 -2.69
CA ILE A 261 11.08 4.71 -3.71
C ILE A 261 11.10 6.24 -3.81
N PHE A 262 10.84 6.95 -2.70
CA PHE A 262 10.79 8.42 -2.66
C PHE A 262 12.02 9.07 -2.04
N LEU A 263 12.94 8.28 -1.49
CA LEU A 263 14.28 8.71 -1.10
C LEU A 263 15.29 7.76 -1.73
N VAL A 264 16.39 8.28 -2.27
CA VAL A 264 17.46 7.41 -2.76
C VAL A 264 18.03 6.60 -1.60
N LEU A 265 18.11 5.27 -1.75
CA LEU A 265 18.56 4.39 -0.67
C LEU A 265 20.05 4.57 -0.40
N THR A 266 20.35 5.09 0.79
CA THR A 266 21.65 5.22 1.42
C THR A 266 21.55 4.76 2.86
N TRP A 267 22.67 4.68 3.60
CA TRP A 267 22.60 4.37 5.02
C TRP A 267 21.80 5.42 5.83
N ARG A 268 21.84 6.69 5.43
CA ARG A 268 21.13 7.78 6.11
C ARG A 268 19.62 7.70 5.89
N SER A 269 19.19 7.54 4.64
CA SER A 269 17.78 7.34 4.30
C SER A 269 17.25 5.98 4.78
N PHE A 270 18.10 4.96 4.87
CA PHE A 270 17.74 3.69 5.51
C PHE A 270 17.44 3.87 7.00
N ALA A 271 18.33 4.51 7.76
CA ALA A 271 18.07 4.84 9.18
C ALA A 271 16.81 5.71 9.34
N TYR A 272 16.60 6.67 8.44
CA TYR A 272 15.39 7.48 8.38
C TYR A 272 14.14 6.64 8.13
N ALA A 273 14.19 5.67 7.22
CA ALA A 273 13.08 4.74 6.97
C ALA A 273 12.78 3.86 8.20
N LEU A 274 13.81 3.37 8.91
CA LEU A 274 13.62 2.60 10.16
C LEU A 274 12.94 3.44 11.24
N PHE A 275 13.34 4.71 11.38
CA PHE A 275 12.65 5.64 12.28
C PHE A 275 11.17 5.80 11.88
N GLY A 276 10.89 5.97 10.58
CA GLY A 276 9.52 6.04 10.07
C GLY A 276 8.70 4.80 10.37
N VAL A 277 9.29 3.60 10.27
CA VAL A 277 8.62 2.33 10.64
C VAL A 277 8.17 2.33 12.10
N VAL A 278 9.04 2.75 13.03
CA VAL A 278 8.70 2.83 14.45
C VAL A 278 7.57 3.83 14.68
N VAL A 279 7.67 5.03 14.11
CA VAL A 279 6.63 6.07 14.24
C VAL A 279 5.30 5.61 13.64
N THR A 280 5.30 4.97 12.48
CA THR A 280 4.10 4.40 11.87
C THR A 280 3.46 3.34 12.75
N THR A 281 4.26 2.49 13.39
CA THR A 281 3.76 1.44 14.29
C THR A 281 3.05 2.05 15.52
N TRP A 282 3.64 3.07 16.15
CA TRP A 282 3.02 3.76 17.28
C TRP A 282 1.80 4.58 16.86
N LEU A 283 1.86 5.25 15.71
CA LEU A 283 0.71 5.98 15.18
C LEU A 283 -0.45 5.03 14.87
N TRP A 284 -0.16 3.82 14.35
CA TRP A 284 -1.18 2.79 14.12
C TRP A 284 -1.95 2.45 15.39
N ALA A 285 -1.24 2.19 16.50
CA ALA A 285 -1.86 1.94 17.79
C ALA A 285 -2.70 3.14 18.27
N SER A 286 -2.21 4.36 18.05
CA SER A 286 -2.89 5.59 18.47
C SER A 286 -4.19 5.84 17.68
N VAL A 287 -4.15 5.61 16.36
CA VAL A 287 -5.32 5.76 15.49
C VAL A 287 -6.33 4.63 15.72
N ALA A 288 -5.87 3.42 16.07
CA ALA A 288 -6.76 2.32 16.44
C ALA A 288 -7.63 2.70 17.64
N ILE A 289 -7.03 3.24 18.71
CA ILE A 289 -7.76 3.75 19.89
C ILE A 289 -8.73 4.86 19.51
N PHE A 290 -8.29 5.80 18.65
CA PHE A 290 -9.14 6.93 18.25
C PHE A 290 -10.39 6.51 17.46
N LEU A 291 -10.29 5.46 16.63
CA LEU A 291 -11.39 4.99 15.78
C LEU A 291 -12.24 3.89 16.43
N GLU A 292 -11.78 3.30 17.53
CA GLU A 292 -12.49 2.26 18.27
C GLU A 292 -13.94 2.66 18.66
N PRO A 293 -14.23 3.87 19.20
CA PRO A 293 -15.58 4.23 19.63
C PRO A 293 -16.62 4.26 18.51
N ILE A 294 -16.17 4.49 17.26
CA ILE A 294 -17.01 4.49 16.06
C ILE A 294 -16.91 3.17 15.28
N GLY A 295 -16.09 2.24 15.74
CA GLY A 295 -15.95 0.90 15.19
C GLY A 295 -15.18 0.82 13.88
N MET A 296 -14.26 1.75 13.63
CA MET A 296 -13.69 1.94 12.30
C MET A 296 -12.22 1.52 12.18
N PRO A 297 -11.81 0.96 11.03
CA PRO A 297 -10.45 0.49 10.85
C PRO A 297 -9.46 1.64 10.59
N VAL A 298 -8.21 1.42 11.00
CA VAL A 298 -7.09 2.35 10.74
C VAL A 298 -6.80 2.47 9.24
N LEU A 299 -7.05 1.42 8.46
CA LEU A 299 -6.66 1.31 7.05
C LEU A 299 -5.16 1.65 6.88
N THR A 300 -4.75 2.16 5.72
CA THR A 300 -3.36 2.57 5.47
C THR A 300 -3.07 4.03 5.89
N SER A 301 -3.91 4.62 6.74
CA SER A 301 -3.84 6.04 7.11
C SER A 301 -2.50 6.42 7.75
N THR A 302 -1.99 5.57 8.64
CA THR A 302 -0.76 5.87 9.39
C THR A 302 0.49 5.82 8.54
N PHE A 303 0.54 4.87 7.58
CA PHE A 303 1.55 4.87 6.52
C PHE A 303 1.55 6.22 5.77
N VAL A 304 0.39 6.67 5.33
CA VAL A 304 0.27 7.90 4.54
C VAL A 304 0.71 9.11 5.35
N ILE A 305 0.19 9.27 6.57
CA ILE A 305 0.48 10.42 7.45
C ILE A 305 1.98 10.48 7.75
N VAL A 306 2.59 9.37 8.19
CA VAL A 306 4.02 9.36 8.51
C VAL A 306 4.87 9.60 7.28
N THR A 307 4.54 8.97 6.15
CA THR A 307 5.29 9.16 4.90
C THR A 307 5.21 10.62 4.43
N TRP A 308 4.05 11.27 4.50
CA TRP A 308 3.93 12.70 4.17
C TRP A 308 4.73 13.59 5.11
N LEU A 309 4.60 13.40 6.43
CA LEU A 309 5.38 14.15 7.42
C LEU A 309 6.88 14.04 7.16
N MET A 310 7.32 12.83 6.78
CA MET A 310 8.73 12.52 6.54
C MET A 310 9.21 12.83 5.13
N LEU A 311 8.34 13.18 4.17
CA LEU A 311 8.75 13.57 2.81
C LEU A 311 8.66 15.07 2.56
N ILE A 312 7.62 15.76 3.06
CA ILE A 312 7.40 17.19 2.78
C ILE A 312 8.58 18.04 3.27
N GLY A 313 9.14 17.74 4.44
CA GLY A 313 10.27 18.48 5.02
C GLY A 313 11.66 18.09 4.50
N THR A 314 11.77 17.10 3.61
CA THR A 314 13.07 16.48 3.26
C THR A 314 14.04 17.44 2.58
N HIS A 315 13.53 18.42 1.85
CA HIS A 315 14.32 19.42 1.13
C HIS A 315 15.23 20.26 2.05
N VAL A 316 14.94 20.32 3.36
CA VAL A 316 15.77 21.01 4.36
C VAL A 316 16.95 20.13 4.82
N PHE A 317 16.84 18.81 4.70
CA PHE A 317 17.84 17.86 5.19
C PHE A 317 18.80 17.43 4.07
N LYS A 318 19.98 18.08 3.99
CA LYS A 318 21.04 17.73 3.01
C LYS A 318 21.55 16.28 3.09
N ALA A 319 21.22 15.58 4.18
CA ALA A 319 21.54 14.17 4.37
C ALA A 319 20.66 13.21 3.54
N LEU A 320 19.53 13.70 3.03
CA LEU A 320 18.54 12.95 2.30
C LEU A 320 18.48 13.43 0.85
N GLU A 321 18.25 12.50 -0.07
CA GLU A 321 18.09 12.79 -1.49
C GLU A 321 16.69 12.36 -1.92
N PRO A 322 15.72 13.30 -1.98
CA PRO A 322 14.36 13.00 -2.39
C PRO A 322 14.29 12.67 -3.88
N VAL A 323 13.42 11.73 -4.21
CA VAL A 323 13.07 11.36 -5.59
C VAL A 323 11.66 11.86 -5.83
N ALA A 324 11.49 12.74 -6.83
CA ALA A 324 10.18 13.25 -7.17
C ALA A 324 9.26 12.11 -7.63
N PRO A 325 7.96 12.11 -7.30
CA PRO A 325 7.03 11.05 -7.67
C PRO A 325 7.02 10.73 -9.17
N ALA A 326 7.14 11.74 -10.04
CA ALA A 326 7.17 11.55 -11.49
C ALA A 326 8.46 10.88 -12.00
N GLU A 327 9.54 10.88 -11.21
CA GLU A 327 10.82 10.28 -11.55
C GLU A 327 11.02 8.92 -10.84
N ALA A 328 10.25 8.63 -9.79
CA ALA A 328 10.39 7.43 -9.00
C ALA A 328 10.08 6.19 -9.85
N THR A 329 11.02 5.24 -9.88
CA THR A 329 10.83 3.94 -10.53
C THR A 329 10.98 2.82 -9.50
N THR A 330 12.11 2.12 -9.49
CA THR A 330 12.47 1.14 -8.45
C THR A 330 13.61 1.70 -7.59
N PRO A 331 13.77 1.23 -6.34
CA PRO A 331 14.93 1.58 -5.51
C PRO A 331 16.27 1.31 -6.20
N GLU A 332 16.40 0.21 -6.93
CA GLU A 332 17.57 -0.14 -7.73
C GLU A 332 17.81 0.90 -8.83
N GLY A 333 16.75 1.29 -9.54
CA GLY A 333 16.80 2.30 -10.59
C GLY A 333 17.20 3.67 -10.06
N ASN A 334 16.56 4.11 -8.98
CA ASN A 334 16.83 5.37 -8.29
C ASN A 334 18.30 5.44 -7.83
N ARG A 335 18.80 4.37 -7.19
CA ARG A 335 20.19 4.27 -6.74
C ARG A 335 21.17 4.27 -7.92
N ARG A 336 20.87 3.57 -9.02
CA ARG A 336 21.71 3.57 -10.22
C ARG A 336 21.82 4.96 -10.85
N ARG A 337 20.71 5.71 -10.97
CA ARG A 337 20.71 7.08 -11.50
C ARG A 337 21.55 8.04 -10.65
N ARG A 338 21.51 7.89 -9.32
CA ARG A 338 22.41 8.63 -8.43
C ARG A 338 23.87 8.31 -8.72
N HIS A 339 24.22 7.02 -8.84
CA HIS A 339 25.62 6.64 -9.08
C HIS A 339 26.17 7.18 -10.41
N THR A 340 25.36 7.22 -11.47
CA THR A 340 25.76 7.82 -12.75
C THR A 340 25.94 9.33 -12.63
N ALA A 341 24.99 10.05 -12.00
CA ALA A 341 25.12 11.50 -11.81
C ALA A 341 26.36 11.90 -10.97
N VAL A 342 26.71 11.09 -9.96
CA VAL A 342 27.93 11.30 -9.15
C VAL A 342 29.20 10.97 -9.94
N ALA A 343 29.15 10.05 -10.89
CA ALA A 343 30.30 9.73 -11.75
C ALA A 343 30.56 10.86 -12.76
N ASP A 344 29.51 11.38 -13.39
CA ASP A 344 29.59 12.43 -14.42
C ASP A 344 30.00 13.80 -13.85
N SER A 345 29.81 14.03 -12.55
CA SER A 345 30.19 15.28 -11.85
C SER A 345 31.61 15.28 -11.28
N ARG A 346 32.38 14.18 -11.44
CA ARG A 346 33.79 14.16 -11.04
C ARG A 346 34.66 14.83 -12.11
N PRO A 347 35.52 15.80 -11.75
CA PRO A 347 36.43 16.40 -12.72
C PRO A 347 37.33 15.33 -13.37
N TYR A 348 37.54 15.48 -14.68
CA TYR A 348 38.40 14.58 -15.45
C TYR A 348 39.82 14.58 -14.84
N PRO A 349 40.59 13.49 -14.96
CA PRO A 349 41.93 13.40 -14.40
C PRO A 349 42.85 14.56 -14.82
N GLU A 350 42.66 15.10 -16.02
CA GLU A 350 43.42 16.23 -16.58
C GLU A 350 43.16 17.55 -15.83
N GLU A 351 41.98 17.74 -15.23
CA GLU A 351 41.62 18.94 -14.45
C GLU A 351 42.10 18.86 -12.98
N ARG A 352 42.67 17.73 -12.54
CA ARG A 352 43.21 17.58 -11.17
C ARG A 352 44.69 17.90 -11.03
N ILE A 353 45.36 18.19 -12.15
CA ILE A 353 46.82 18.43 -12.21
C ILE A 353 47.12 19.91 -12.52
N ALA A 354 46.10 20.73 -12.78
CA ALA A 354 46.18 22.20 -12.78
C ALA A 354 45.85 22.74 -11.39
#